data_AF-A0A7S0H5F9-F1
#
_entry.id   AF-A0A7S0H5F9-F1
#
_cell.length_a   1.000
_cell.length_b   1.000
_cell.length_c   1.000
_cell.angle_alpha   90.00
_cell.angle_beta   90.00
_cell.angle_gamma   90.00
#
_symmetry.space_group_name_H-M   'P 1'
#
loop_
_entity.id
_entity.type
_entity.pdbx_description
1 polymer ?
#
loop_
_entity_poly.entity_id
_entity_poly.type
_entity_poly.pdbx_seq_one_letter_code
_entity_poly.pdbx_strand_id
1 'polypeptide(L)'
;MSMSAWSRAACLLVCLTAPTRAFQLRAHRPTLPRLAACSSPPSVHFAASTAPPCATPARRSRTPQAVASVIGPQWLSLLPPLATLVASIALKQVTLAMLIGIWSGALLLHGGNPLVAFLRTFDHYLVGAFLSAEHAGVVLFTLLLGGCIGLVQRSGGALGLAGLVQRFFDTRRKGLLSTIGLGGLVFFDDYSSILIVASSLE
;
A
#
# COMPACT_ATOMS: atom_id res chain seq x y z
N MET A 1 14.52 -18.87 34.23
CA MET A 1 13.22 -18.98 33.52
C MET A 1 13.51 -19.26 32.06
N SER A 2 13.12 -20.44 31.58
CA SER A 2 13.62 -21.06 30.34
C SER A 2 13.03 -20.44 29.06
N MET A 3 13.88 -20.15 28.08
CA MET A 3 13.57 -19.65 26.73
C MET A 3 12.58 -20.53 25.92
N SER A 4 12.27 -21.74 26.40
CA SER A 4 11.33 -22.67 25.76
C SER A 4 9.84 -22.29 25.89
N ALA A 5 9.50 -21.36 26.81
CA ALA A 5 8.14 -20.86 26.98
C ALA A 5 7.78 -19.78 25.94
N TRP A 6 8.76 -18.94 25.57
CA TRP A 6 8.58 -17.87 24.59
C TRP A 6 8.38 -18.40 23.17
N SER A 7 9.05 -19.50 22.81
CA SER A 7 8.90 -20.12 21.48
C SER A 7 7.48 -20.69 21.24
N ARG A 8 6.85 -21.26 22.28
CA ARG A 8 5.48 -21.80 22.18
C ARG A 8 4.43 -20.70 22.14
N ALA A 9 4.62 -19.60 22.87
CA ALA A 9 3.73 -18.45 22.84
C ALA A 9 3.78 -17.71 21.49
N ALA A 10 4.97 -17.57 20.89
CA ALA A 10 5.13 -16.99 19.56
C ALA A 10 4.46 -17.85 18.46
N CYS A 11 4.53 -19.17 18.57
CA CYS A 11 3.91 -20.09 17.61
C CYS A 11 2.37 -20.06 17.68
N LEU A 12 1.80 -19.92 18.89
CA LEU A 12 0.35 -19.77 19.07
C LEU A 12 -0.18 -18.42 18.57
N LEU A 13 0.60 -17.34 18.67
CA LEU A 13 0.20 -16.02 18.15
C LEU A 13 0.17 -15.96 16.61
N VAL A 14 1.07 -16.68 15.94
CA VAL A 14 1.11 -16.79 14.47
C VAL A 14 -0.03 -17.66 13.93
N CYS A 15 -0.47 -18.68 14.67
CA CYS A 15 -1.62 -19.49 14.28
C CYS A 15 -2.98 -18.77 14.43
N LEU A 16 -3.13 -17.82 15.38
CA LEU A 16 -4.39 -17.10 15.57
C LEU A 16 -4.62 -15.96 14.56
N THR A 17 -3.61 -15.54 13.80
CA THR A 17 -3.69 -14.41 12.86
C THR A 17 -3.87 -14.81 11.40
N ALA A 18 -4.19 -16.08 11.10
CA ALA A 18 -4.44 -16.57 9.75
C ALA A 18 -5.95 -16.80 9.46
N PRO A 19 -6.78 -15.77 9.27
CA PRO A 19 -8.10 -15.97 8.69
C PRO A 19 -7.96 -16.09 7.16
N THR A 20 -8.80 -16.95 6.54
CA THR A 20 -9.19 -16.93 5.11
C THR A 20 -8.38 -17.64 4.01
N ARG A 21 -7.69 -18.77 4.25
CA ARG A 21 -7.17 -19.62 3.13
C ARG A 21 -7.59 -21.09 3.09
N ALA A 22 -8.66 -21.49 3.79
CA ALA A 22 -9.09 -22.90 3.83
C ALA A 22 -10.39 -23.24 3.05
N PHE A 23 -11.12 -22.28 2.46
CA PHE A 23 -12.49 -22.54 1.99
C PHE A 23 -12.71 -22.62 0.45
N GLN A 24 -11.72 -22.32 -0.41
CA GLN A 24 -12.00 -22.14 -1.86
C GLN A 24 -11.28 -23.07 -2.84
N LEU A 25 -10.72 -24.21 -2.40
CA LEU A 25 -10.08 -25.20 -3.30
C LEU A 25 -10.84 -26.53 -3.36
N ARG A 26 -12.18 -26.48 -3.49
CA ARG A 26 -12.99 -27.70 -3.68
C ARG A 26 -14.21 -27.57 -4.61
N ALA A 27 -14.15 -26.76 -5.66
CA ALA A 27 -15.18 -26.80 -6.69
C ALA A 27 -14.72 -26.08 -7.98
N HIS A 28 -14.01 -26.78 -8.87
CA HIS A 28 -14.17 -26.69 -10.33
C HIS A 28 -13.07 -27.51 -11.01
N ARG A 29 -13.41 -28.73 -11.43
CA ARG A 29 -12.70 -29.44 -12.49
C ARG A 29 -13.25 -28.95 -13.83
N PRO A 30 -12.42 -28.42 -14.74
CA PRO A 30 -12.68 -28.57 -16.17
C PRO A 30 -11.62 -29.49 -16.79
N THR A 31 -12.13 -30.61 -17.31
CA THR A 31 -11.65 -31.42 -18.43
C THR A 31 -10.44 -30.88 -19.21
N LEU A 32 -9.29 -31.58 -19.12
CA LEU A 32 -8.19 -31.49 -20.08
C LEU A 32 -8.35 -32.58 -21.17
N PRO A 33 -8.11 -32.27 -22.46
CA PRO A 33 -8.19 -33.22 -23.55
C PRO A 33 -6.91 -34.09 -23.64
N ARG A 34 -7.15 -35.40 -23.77
CA ARG A 34 -6.32 -36.48 -24.35
C ARG A 34 -4.78 -36.39 -24.24
N LEU A 35 -4.28 -37.20 -23.30
CA LEU A 35 -2.97 -37.86 -23.32
C LEU A 35 -2.66 -38.49 -24.69
N ALA A 36 -1.57 -38.04 -25.31
CA ALA A 36 -0.87 -38.83 -26.32
C ALA A 36 -0.18 -40.00 -25.61
N ALA A 37 -0.54 -41.20 -26.03
CA ALA A 37 0.00 -42.45 -25.55
C ALA A 37 1.49 -42.55 -25.89
N CYS A 38 2.33 -42.72 -24.87
CA CYS A 38 3.61 -43.42 -25.01
C CYS A 38 3.43 -44.80 -24.37
N SER A 39 3.66 -45.79 -25.20
CA SER A 39 3.40 -47.21 -25.05
C SER A 39 4.25 -47.91 -23.99
N SER A 40 3.57 -48.84 -23.30
CA SER A 40 4.01 -50.11 -22.68
C SER A 40 4.87 -50.12 -21.39
N PRO A 41 4.39 -50.84 -20.32
CA PRO A 41 5.18 -51.40 -19.20
C PRO A 41 5.72 -52.81 -19.61
N PRO A 42 6.43 -53.66 -18.80
CA PRO A 42 6.35 -53.82 -17.34
C PRO A 42 7.66 -54.20 -16.60
N SER A 43 7.77 -53.89 -15.30
CA SER A 43 8.27 -54.82 -14.26
C SER A 43 8.34 -54.14 -12.88
N VAL A 44 7.90 -54.89 -11.89
CA VAL A 44 7.83 -54.58 -10.47
C VAL A 44 9.22 -54.64 -9.83
N HIS A 45 9.71 -53.51 -9.31
CA HIS A 45 10.74 -53.52 -8.27
C HIS A 45 10.43 -52.45 -7.21
N PHE A 46 10.19 -52.95 -6.01
CA PHE A 46 10.05 -52.19 -4.78
C PHE A 46 11.45 -52.01 -4.18
N ALA A 47 12.02 -50.80 -4.22
CA ALA A 47 12.95 -50.25 -3.22
C ALA A 47 13.66 -48.98 -3.73
N ALA A 48 13.99 -48.11 -2.77
CA ALA A 48 14.87 -46.94 -2.84
C ALA A 48 14.20 -45.57 -3.07
N SER A 49 13.82 -44.99 -1.93
CA SER A 49 13.97 -43.56 -1.63
C SER A 49 15.00 -42.84 -2.52
N THR A 50 14.51 -42.10 -3.50
CA THR A 50 15.12 -40.84 -3.96
C THR A 50 13.97 -39.90 -4.28
N ALA A 51 13.69 -39.01 -3.34
CA ALA A 51 12.87 -37.84 -3.61
C ALA A 51 13.46 -37.11 -4.84
N PRO A 52 12.65 -36.68 -5.82
CA PRO A 52 13.15 -35.71 -6.79
C PRO A 52 13.58 -34.46 -6.01
N PRO A 53 14.73 -33.83 -6.35
CA PRO A 53 15.20 -32.68 -5.61
C PRO A 53 14.10 -31.62 -5.62
N CYS A 54 13.88 -31.07 -4.43
CA CYS A 54 12.99 -29.96 -4.17
C CYS A 54 13.28 -28.87 -5.20
N ALA A 55 12.49 -28.84 -6.27
CA ALA A 55 12.50 -27.75 -7.23
C ALA A 55 11.82 -26.59 -6.52
N THR A 56 12.61 -25.90 -5.70
CA THR A 56 12.32 -24.56 -5.19
C THR A 56 11.76 -23.77 -6.37
N PRO A 57 10.53 -23.23 -6.30
CA PRO A 57 10.11 -22.29 -7.32
C PRO A 57 11.14 -21.17 -7.26
N ALA A 58 11.97 -21.08 -8.30
CA ALA A 58 12.98 -20.06 -8.43
C ALA A 58 12.26 -18.73 -8.17
N ARG A 59 12.55 -18.13 -7.02
CA ARG A 59 12.15 -16.77 -6.69
C ARG A 59 12.73 -15.94 -7.82
N ARG A 60 11.88 -15.62 -8.79
CA ARG A 60 12.22 -14.75 -9.91
C ARG A 60 12.54 -13.43 -9.25
N SER A 61 13.83 -13.23 -8.97
CA SER A 61 14.40 -11.92 -8.73
C SER A 61 13.85 -11.07 -9.85
N ARG A 62 12.92 -10.17 -9.51
CA ARG A 62 12.55 -9.09 -10.41
C ARG A 62 13.87 -8.37 -10.64
N THR A 63 14.53 -8.68 -11.73
CA THR A 63 15.59 -7.84 -12.26
C THR A 63 14.99 -6.43 -12.32
N PRO A 64 15.68 -5.41 -11.78
CA PRO A 64 15.24 -4.01 -11.85
C PRO A 64 15.37 -3.53 -13.30
N GLN A 65 14.58 -4.11 -14.21
CA GLN A 65 14.61 -3.87 -15.64
C GLN A 65 13.19 -3.49 -16.08
N ALA A 66 12.89 -2.19 -15.95
CA ALA A 66 11.96 -1.44 -16.81
C ALA A 66 11.80 0.06 -16.43
N VAL A 67 12.66 0.65 -15.58
CA VAL A 67 12.66 2.13 -15.36
C VAL A 67 13.75 2.83 -16.21
N ALA A 68 14.43 2.08 -17.08
CA ALA A 68 15.72 2.47 -17.67
C ALA A 68 15.66 3.14 -19.05
N SER A 69 14.50 3.53 -19.59
CA SER A 69 14.50 4.30 -20.85
C SER A 69 13.31 5.25 -21.01
N VAL A 70 13.14 6.16 -20.05
CA VAL A 70 12.77 7.53 -20.42
C VAL A 70 14.01 8.37 -20.22
N ILE A 71 14.85 8.45 -21.26
CA ILE A 71 15.83 9.53 -21.39
C ILE A 71 15.04 10.78 -21.82
N GLY A 72 14.13 11.21 -20.95
CA GLY A 72 13.75 12.60 -20.80
C GLY A 72 14.65 13.17 -19.71
N PRO A 73 14.97 14.47 -19.74
CA PRO A 73 15.87 15.02 -18.74
C PRO A 73 15.28 14.81 -17.33
N GLN A 74 16.13 14.51 -16.35
CA GLN A 74 15.74 13.92 -15.06
C GLN A 74 14.78 14.82 -14.25
N TRP A 75 14.64 16.08 -14.65
CA TRP A 75 13.68 17.03 -14.11
C TRP A 75 12.22 16.75 -14.50
N LEU A 76 11.93 15.95 -15.54
CA LEU A 76 10.53 15.64 -15.91
C LEU A 76 9.80 14.82 -14.84
N SER A 77 10.51 14.05 -14.00
CA SER A 77 9.89 13.32 -12.89
C SER A 77 9.40 14.24 -11.76
N LEU A 78 9.94 15.46 -11.66
CA LEU A 78 9.46 16.48 -10.72
C LEU A 78 8.26 17.25 -11.28
N LEU A 79 7.98 17.10 -12.58
CA LEU A 79 6.90 17.85 -13.23
C LEU A 79 5.52 17.51 -12.63
N PRO A 80 5.13 16.24 -12.37
CA PRO A 80 3.82 15.96 -11.80
C PRO A 80 3.61 16.52 -10.38
N PRO A 81 4.58 16.36 -9.43
CA PRO A 81 4.50 17.02 -8.13
C PRO A 81 4.46 18.56 -8.23
N LEU A 82 5.29 19.15 -9.09
CA LEU A 82 5.39 20.61 -9.23
C LEU A 82 4.14 21.19 -9.89
N ALA A 83 3.60 20.53 -10.91
CA ALA A 83 2.33 20.88 -11.53
C ALA A 83 1.18 20.84 -10.52
N THR A 84 1.15 19.81 -9.65
CA THR A 84 0.18 19.70 -8.55
C THR A 84 0.30 20.89 -7.61
N LEU A 85 1.52 21.20 -7.17
CA LEU A 85 1.77 22.28 -6.22
C LEU A 85 1.32 23.64 -6.78
N VAL A 86 1.73 23.96 -8.01
CA VAL A 86 1.36 25.21 -8.68
C VAL A 86 -0.16 25.29 -8.90
N ALA A 87 -0.78 24.21 -9.36
CA ALA A 87 -2.23 24.15 -9.56
C ALA A 87 -2.99 24.31 -8.23
N SER A 88 -2.49 23.78 -7.12
CA SER A 88 -3.14 23.88 -5.81
C SER A 88 -3.19 25.33 -5.30
N ILE A 89 -2.13 26.11 -5.55
CA ILE A 89 -2.05 27.51 -5.15
C ILE A 89 -2.93 28.37 -6.07
N ALA A 90 -2.93 28.11 -7.38
CA ALA A 90 -3.73 28.86 -8.35
C ALA A 90 -5.24 28.62 -8.21
N LEU A 91 -5.64 27.35 -8.07
CA LEU A 91 -7.06 26.95 -8.00
C LEU A 91 -7.63 27.07 -6.58
N LYS A 92 -6.77 27.17 -5.55
CA LYS A 92 -7.13 27.12 -4.12
C LYS A 92 -7.98 25.89 -3.77
N GLN A 93 -7.84 24.81 -4.55
CA GLN A 93 -8.61 23.58 -4.46
C GLN A 93 -7.68 22.37 -4.64
N VAL A 94 -7.40 21.67 -3.54
CA VAL A 94 -6.42 20.56 -3.52
C VAL A 94 -6.89 19.37 -4.36
N THR A 95 -8.19 19.06 -4.33
CA THR A 95 -8.75 17.89 -5.04
C THR A 95 -8.58 18.01 -6.56
N LEU A 96 -8.88 19.18 -7.14
CA LEU A 96 -8.67 19.42 -8.57
C LEU A 96 -7.18 19.48 -8.92
N ALA A 97 -6.34 20.03 -8.03
CA ALA A 97 -4.90 20.07 -8.24
C ALA A 97 -4.27 18.67 -8.28
N MET A 98 -4.69 17.76 -7.40
CA MET A 98 -4.25 16.35 -7.41
C MET A 98 -4.65 15.65 -8.72
N LEU A 99 -5.85 15.92 -9.24
CA LEU A 99 -6.29 15.40 -10.54
C LEU A 99 -5.40 15.89 -11.68
N ILE A 100 -5.09 17.19 -11.71
CA ILE A 100 -4.17 17.79 -12.70
C ILE A 100 -2.76 17.19 -12.56
N GLY A 101 -2.31 16.93 -11.34
CA GLY A 101 -1.06 16.23 -11.04
C GLY A 101 -0.98 14.86 -11.69
N ILE A 102 -1.97 14.00 -11.42
CA ILE A 102 -2.05 12.66 -12.01
C ILE A 102 -2.21 12.73 -13.54
N TRP A 103 -3.00 13.66 -14.05
CA TRP A 103 -3.15 13.89 -15.49
C TRP A 103 -1.83 14.29 -16.14
N SER A 104 -1.04 15.17 -15.51
CA SER A 104 0.29 15.55 -15.98
C SER A 104 1.27 14.38 -15.96
N GLY A 105 1.18 13.47 -14.99
CA GLY A 105 1.94 12.22 -14.97
C GLY A 105 1.51 11.27 -16.11
N ALA A 106 0.22 11.10 -16.34
CA ALA A 106 -0.30 10.30 -17.44
C ALA A 106 0.09 10.88 -18.82
N LEU A 107 0.16 12.21 -18.93
CA LEU A 107 0.59 12.91 -20.14
C LEU A 107 2.03 12.56 -20.52
N LEU A 108 2.91 12.46 -19.52
CA LEU A 108 4.31 12.03 -19.71
C LEU A 108 4.40 10.57 -20.15
N LEU A 109 3.55 9.69 -19.62
CA LEU A 109 3.54 8.27 -19.96
C LEU A 109 2.95 7.99 -21.35
N HIS A 110 2.06 8.85 -21.86
CA HIS A 110 1.38 8.69 -23.15
C HIS A 110 1.93 9.60 -24.27
N GLY A 111 3.17 10.08 -24.13
CA GLY A 111 3.86 10.80 -25.21
C GLY A 111 3.27 12.17 -25.55
N GLY A 112 2.60 12.84 -24.61
CA GLY A 112 2.16 14.22 -24.77
C GLY A 112 0.78 14.43 -25.42
N ASN A 113 -0.02 13.38 -25.64
CA ASN A 113 -1.40 13.53 -26.12
C ASN A 113 -2.37 13.85 -24.95
N PRO A 114 -2.90 15.09 -24.84
CA PRO A 114 -3.69 15.51 -23.68
C PRO A 114 -5.03 14.79 -23.58
N LEU A 115 -5.66 14.47 -24.72
CA LEU A 115 -6.98 13.86 -24.75
C LEU A 115 -6.90 12.38 -24.37
N VAL A 116 -5.92 11.65 -24.92
CA VAL A 116 -5.69 10.24 -24.59
C VAL A 116 -5.26 10.10 -23.13
N ALA A 117 -4.37 10.98 -22.65
CA ALA A 117 -3.93 10.99 -21.26
C ALA A 117 -5.12 11.23 -20.30
N PHE A 118 -6.01 12.15 -20.63
CA PHE A 118 -7.22 12.43 -19.84
C PHE A 118 -8.11 11.20 -19.73
N LEU A 119 -8.46 10.55 -20.85
CA LEU A 119 -9.27 9.34 -20.83
C LEU A 119 -8.61 8.23 -20.02
N ARG A 120 -7.29 8.05 -20.18
CA ARG A 120 -6.56 6.99 -19.48
C ARG A 120 -6.43 7.25 -17.97
N THR A 121 -6.37 8.52 -17.54
CA THR A 121 -6.43 8.91 -16.13
C THR A 121 -7.67 8.35 -15.45
N PHE A 122 -8.85 8.53 -16.05
CA PHE A 122 -10.11 8.04 -15.47
C PHE A 122 -10.31 6.53 -15.62
N ASP A 123 -10.09 5.99 -16.82
CA ASP A 123 -10.39 4.59 -17.12
C ASP A 123 -9.38 3.61 -16.49
N HIS A 124 -8.09 3.95 -16.54
CA HIS A 124 -7.04 2.99 -16.16
C HIS A 124 -6.39 3.31 -14.83
N TYR A 125 -5.96 4.56 -14.63
CA TYR A 125 -5.19 4.93 -13.43
C TYR A 125 -6.08 5.06 -12.19
N LEU A 126 -7.24 5.72 -12.29
CA LEU A 126 -8.19 5.81 -11.17
C LEU A 126 -8.75 4.43 -10.82
N VAL A 127 -9.31 3.70 -11.78
CA VAL A 127 -9.92 2.39 -11.53
C VAL A 127 -8.88 1.38 -11.03
N GLY A 128 -7.69 1.36 -11.63
CA GLY A 128 -6.60 0.49 -11.21
C GLY A 128 -6.14 0.75 -9.77
N ALA A 129 -6.11 2.02 -9.34
CA ALA A 129 -5.74 2.37 -7.97
C ALA A 129 -6.75 1.83 -6.94
N PHE A 130 -8.05 2.00 -7.20
CA PHE A 130 -9.11 1.55 -6.27
C PHE A 130 -9.23 0.03 -6.16
N LEU A 131 -8.94 -0.71 -7.22
CA LEU A 131 -9.11 -2.17 -7.24
C LEU A 131 -7.95 -2.95 -6.59
N SER A 132 -6.84 -2.29 -6.29
CA SER A 132 -5.68 -2.97 -5.69
C SER A 132 -5.87 -3.15 -4.17
N ALA A 133 -5.55 -4.34 -3.67
CA ALA A 133 -5.72 -4.67 -2.24
C ALA A 133 -4.87 -3.76 -1.33
N GLU A 134 -3.66 -3.42 -1.76
CA GLU A 134 -2.71 -2.58 -1.01
C GLU A 134 -3.24 -1.15 -0.84
N HIS A 135 -3.78 -0.55 -1.91
CA HIS A 135 -4.34 0.80 -1.84
C HIS A 135 -5.71 0.81 -1.14
N ALA A 136 -6.51 -0.24 -1.29
CA ALA A 136 -7.79 -0.38 -0.59
C ALA A 136 -7.62 -0.38 0.94
N GLY A 137 -6.55 -1.00 1.46
CA GLY A 137 -6.21 -0.95 2.88
C GLY A 137 -5.96 0.48 3.39
N VAL A 138 -5.21 1.28 2.63
CA VAL A 138 -4.96 2.70 2.94
C VAL A 138 -6.24 3.53 2.89
N VAL A 139 -7.09 3.31 1.89
CA VAL A 139 -8.39 3.99 1.78
C VAL A 139 -9.29 3.64 2.97
N LEU A 140 -9.34 2.37 3.38
CA LEU A 140 -10.12 1.95 4.54
C LEU A 140 -9.59 2.59 5.82
N PHE A 141 -8.27 2.54 6.04
CA PHE A 141 -7.63 3.15 7.21
C PHE A 141 -7.89 4.66 7.30
N THR A 142 -7.70 5.40 6.20
CA THR A 142 -7.94 6.85 6.15
C THR A 142 -9.41 7.20 6.32
N LEU A 143 -10.34 6.37 5.82
CA LEU A 143 -11.77 6.54 6.02
C LEU A 143 -12.18 6.30 7.48
N LEU A 144 -11.60 5.29 8.14
CA LEU A 144 -11.79 5.06 9.57
C LEU A 144 -11.24 6.24 10.39
N LEU A 145 -10.02 6.69 10.11
CA LEU A 145 -9.41 7.83 10.81
C LEU A 145 -10.22 9.11 10.60
N GLY A 146 -10.67 9.39 9.37
CA GLY A 146 -11.56 10.51 9.05
C GLY A 146 -12.91 10.42 9.76
N GLY A 147 -13.49 9.21 9.84
CA GLY A 147 -14.74 8.96 10.58
C GLY A 147 -14.59 9.18 12.08
N CYS A 148 -13.49 8.70 12.68
CA CYS A 148 -13.16 8.92 14.09
C CYS A 148 -12.94 10.40 14.40
N ILE A 149 -12.18 11.12 13.55
CA ILE A 149 -12.00 12.57 13.68
C ILE A 149 -13.36 13.27 13.61
N GLY A 150 -14.20 12.93 12.63
CA GLY A 150 -15.56 13.47 12.51
C GLY A 150 -16.45 13.18 13.73
N LEU A 151 -16.35 11.99 14.30
CA LEU A 151 -17.06 11.61 15.52
C LEU A 151 -16.62 12.44 16.72
N VAL A 152 -15.31 12.67 16.89
CA VAL A 152 -14.75 13.52 17.96
C VAL A 152 -15.18 14.98 17.80
N GLN A 153 -15.27 15.48 16.57
CA GLN A 153 -15.77 16.83 16.31
C GLN A 153 -17.27 16.94 16.63
N ARG A 154 -18.06 15.94 16.24
CA ARG A 154 -19.52 15.96 16.42
C ARG A 154 -19.97 15.67 17.86
N SER A 155 -19.19 14.92 18.63
CA SER A 155 -19.45 14.68 20.05
C SER A 155 -19.19 15.90 20.94
N GLY A 156 -18.68 17.00 20.39
CA GLY A 156 -18.26 18.17 21.16
C GLY A 156 -17.00 17.92 21.99
N GLY A 157 -16.37 16.74 21.87
CA GLY A 157 -15.16 16.38 22.58
C GLY A 157 -13.99 17.32 22.26
N ALA A 158 -13.86 17.73 21.00
CA ALA A 158 -12.85 18.70 20.59
C ALA A 158 -13.04 20.08 21.27
N LEU A 159 -14.28 20.58 21.35
CA LEU A 159 -14.60 21.86 22.02
C LEU A 159 -14.43 21.77 23.54
N GLY A 160 -14.87 20.67 24.15
CA GLY A 160 -14.70 20.42 25.59
C GLY A 160 -13.25 20.26 26.00
N LEU A 161 -12.45 19.52 25.19
CA LEU A 161 -11.02 19.38 25.38
C LEU A 161 -10.31 20.74 25.22
N ALA A 162 -10.67 21.53 24.21
CA ALA A 162 -10.12 22.86 24.01
C ALA A 162 -10.37 23.77 25.23
N GLY A 163 -11.57 23.76 25.81
CA GLY A 163 -11.88 24.52 27.02
C GLY A 163 -11.09 24.07 28.26
N LEU A 164 -10.84 22.75 28.40
CA LEU A 164 -10.02 22.21 29.48
C LEU A 164 -8.54 22.61 29.32
N VAL A 165 -8.05 22.52 28.10
CA VAL A 165 -6.67 22.77 27.71
C VAL A 165 -6.35 24.28 27.70
N GLN A 166 -7.32 25.13 27.41
CA GLN A 166 -7.18 26.60 27.49
C GLN A 166 -6.86 27.06 28.92
N ARG A 167 -7.34 26.36 29.96
CA ARG A 167 -6.97 26.62 31.36
C ARG A 167 -5.50 26.27 31.68
N PHE A 168 -4.85 25.45 30.86
CA PHE A 168 -3.42 25.12 30.99
C PHE A 168 -2.53 26.04 30.14
N PHE A 169 -3.09 26.60 29.06
CA PHE A 169 -2.41 27.52 28.14
C PHE A 169 -2.64 28.99 28.50
N ASP A 170 -2.22 29.40 29.70
CA ASP A 170 -2.33 30.79 30.15
C ASP A 170 -1.39 31.76 29.41
N THR A 171 -0.40 31.26 28.68
CA THR A 171 0.63 32.10 28.06
C THR A 171 0.79 31.78 26.58
N ARG A 172 0.94 32.82 25.75
CA ARG A 172 1.19 32.72 24.31
C ARG A 172 2.33 31.76 23.94
N ARG A 173 3.38 31.72 24.76
CA ARG A 173 4.53 30.81 24.58
C ARG A 173 4.14 29.33 24.73
N LYS A 174 3.26 29.00 25.68
CA LYS A 174 2.81 27.61 25.93
C LYS A 174 1.90 27.12 24.80
N GLY A 175 1.00 27.96 24.30
CA GLY A 175 0.15 27.64 23.14
C GLY A 175 0.94 27.46 21.84
N LEU A 176 2.03 28.22 21.66
CA LEU A 176 2.92 28.03 20.51
C LEU A 176 3.66 26.69 20.60
N LEU A 177 4.23 26.37 21.75
CA LEU A 177 4.96 25.10 21.96
C LEU A 177 4.05 23.88 21.82
N SER A 178 2.79 23.95 22.28
CA SER A 178 1.85 22.85 22.10
C SER A 178 1.41 22.67 20.66
N THR A 179 1.22 23.75 19.91
CA THR A 179 0.90 23.68 18.47
C THR A 179 2.07 23.10 17.68
N ILE A 180 3.30 23.52 18.00
CA ILE A 180 4.52 22.95 17.39
C ILE A 180 4.66 21.47 17.74
N GLY A 181 4.43 21.09 19.00
CA GLY A 181 4.51 19.70 19.45
C GLY A 181 3.44 18.82 18.80
N LEU A 182 2.19 19.30 18.71
CA LEU A 182 1.10 18.60 18.03
C LEU A 182 1.39 18.45 16.54
N GLY A 183 1.85 19.51 15.88
CA GLY A 183 2.27 19.46 14.48
C GLY A 183 3.42 18.47 14.25
N GLY A 184 4.43 18.48 15.12
CA GLY A 184 5.54 17.53 15.08
C GLY A 184 5.10 16.08 15.28
N LEU A 185 4.14 15.83 16.19
CA LEU A 185 3.58 14.50 16.43
C LEU A 185 2.84 13.95 15.21
N VAL A 186 2.02 14.78 14.56
CA VAL A 186 1.31 14.40 13.32
C VAL A 186 2.31 14.12 12.20
N PHE A 187 3.33 14.97 12.02
CA PHE A 187 4.39 14.72 11.05
C PHE A 187 5.13 13.41 11.31
N PHE A 188 5.43 13.11 12.58
CA PHE A 188 6.12 11.86 12.95
C PHE A 188 5.30 10.62 12.60
N ASP A 189 3.98 10.65 12.79
CA ASP A 189 3.07 9.54 12.45
C ASP A 189 3.14 9.16 10.96
N ASP A 190 3.02 10.17 10.08
CA ASP A 190 3.11 9.98 8.62
C ASP A 190 4.52 9.53 8.18
N TYR A 191 5.59 10.09 8.75
CA TYR A 191 6.96 9.74 8.36
C TYR A 191 7.41 8.38 8.91
N SER A 192 7.04 8.04 10.14
CA SER A 192 7.42 6.76 10.77
C SER A 192 6.79 5.58 10.03
N SER A 193 5.59 5.77 9.47
CA SER A 193 4.92 4.76 8.64
C SER A 193 5.77 4.32 7.44
N ILE A 194 6.54 5.25 6.85
CA ILE A 194 7.46 4.95 5.73
C ILE A 194 8.80 4.41 6.24
N LEU A 195 9.36 4.97 7.33
CA LEU A 195 10.63 4.53 7.90
C LEU A 195 10.58 3.07 8.40
N ILE A 196 9.49 2.67 9.05
CA ILE A 196 9.31 1.30 9.56
C ILE A 196 9.28 0.31 8.40
N VAL A 197 8.53 0.61 7.34
CA VAL A 197 8.45 -0.24 6.13
C VAL A 197 9.82 -0.40 5.47
N ALA A 198 10.60 0.68 5.39
CA ALA A 198 11.91 0.65 4.76
C ALA A 198 12.90 -0.24 5.53
N SER A 199 12.90 -0.18 6.86
CA SER A 199 13.74 -1.03 7.71
C SER A 199 13.33 -2.52 7.72
N SER A 200 12.11 -2.84 7.30
CA SER A 200 11.59 -4.21 7.27
C SER A 200 11.89 -4.95 5.97
N LEU A 201 12.55 -4.30 5.01
CA LEU A 201 12.85 -4.81 3.67
C LEU A 201 14.31 -5.27 3.49
N GLU A 202 15.10 -5.32 4.56
CA GLU A 202 16.45 -5.93 4.61
C GLU A 202 16.43 -7.40 5.01
#